data_AF-A0A967N5Q2-F1
#
_entry.id   AF-A0A967N5Q2-F1
#
_cell.length_a   1.000
_cell.length_b   1.000
_cell.length_c   1.000
_cell.angle_alpha   90.00
_cell.angle_beta   90.00
_cell.angle_gamma   90.00
#
_symmetry.space_group_name_H-M   'P 1'
#
loop_
_entity.id
_entity.type
_entity.pdbx_description
1 polymer ?
#
loop_
_entity_poly.entity_id
_entity_poly.type
_entity_poly.pdbx_seq_one_letter_code
_entity_poly.pdbx_strand_id
1 'polypeptide(L)'
;MLPLALFVAGAALCIPGPALQAQELETCEGPVGTLALVEPQDETLRALYRYELESPTSLIRMMVQESNCFIVVERGRALERMAQERELAASGQLAGGSNVGG
;
A
#
# COMPACT_ATOMS: atom_id res chain seq x y z
N MET A 1 8.87 22.69 54.10
CA MET A 1 8.82 21.59 55.08
C MET A 1 7.81 20.58 54.56
N LEU A 2 8.32 19.40 54.16
CA LEU A 2 7.58 18.25 53.62
C LEU A 2 6.55 17.72 54.65
N PRO A 3 5.48 17.04 54.21
CA PRO A 3 5.56 15.58 54.13
C PRO A 3 5.07 15.08 52.76
N LEU A 4 5.79 14.22 52.05
CA LEU A 4 6.07 12.80 52.29
C LEU A 4 4.80 11.93 52.15
N ALA A 5 4.82 11.11 51.09
CA ALA A 5 4.13 9.84 50.92
C ALA A 5 2.61 9.84 50.65
N LEU A 6 2.26 9.75 49.36
CA LEU A 6 1.73 8.47 48.88
C LEU A 6 2.08 8.27 47.40
N PHE A 7 3.21 7.58 47.21
CA PHE A 7 3.57 6.92 45.96
C PHE A 7 2.43 6.00 45.56
N VAL A 8 1.66 6.39 44.53
CA VAL A 8 0.71 5.50 43.85
C VAL A 8 1.54 4.47 43.08
N ALA A 9 1.89 3.38 43.77
CA ALA A 9 2.38 2.16 43.16
C ALA A 9 1.19 1.45 42.49
N GLY A 10 0.79 1.96 41.33
CA GLY A 10 -0.06 1.26 40.38
C GLY A 10 0.79 0.89 39.19
N ALA A 11 1.43 -0.28 39.23
CA ALA A 11 2.18 -0.84 38.12
C ALA A 11 1.23 -1.21 36.97
N ALA A 12 0.80 -0.21 36.20
CA ALA A 12 0.37 -0.40 34.84
C ALA A 12 1.64 -0.35 33.98
N LEU A 13 2.29 -1.49 33.78
CA LEU A 13 3.22 -1.70 32.68
C LEU A 13 2.43 -1.67 31.38
N CYS A 14 1.94 -0.48 31.00
CA CYS A 14 1.60 -0.18 29.62
C CYS A 14 2.94 0.12 28.96
N ILE A 15 3.64 -0.93 28.55
CA ILE A 15 4.79 -0.78 27.64
C ILE A 15 4.18 -0.17 26.37
N PRO A 16 4.48 1.09 26.00
CA PRO A 16 4.09 1.56 24.69
C PRO A 16 4.89 0.70 23.70
N GLY A 17 4.21 -0.22 23.01
CA GLY A 17 4.71 -0.71 21.73
C GLY A 17 4.95 0.50 20.83
N PRO A 18 5.84 0.43 19.84
CA PRO A 18 6.02 1.52 18.90
C PRO A 18 4.66 1.78 18.25
N ALA A 19 4.00 2.86 18.67
CA ALA A 19 2.95 3.44 17.88
C ALA A 19 3.61 3.74 16.54
N LEU A 20 3.07 3.20 15.45
CA LEU A 20 3.40 3.65 14.12
C LEU A 20 2.95 5.12 14.10
N GLN A 21 3.85 6.01 14.53
CA GLN A 21 3.66 7.45 14.38
C GLN A 21 3.53 7.61 12.88
N ALA A 22 2.34 7.99 12.41
CA ALA A 22 2.16 8.38 11.03
C ALA A 22 2.98 9.66 10.86
N GLN A 23 4.25 9.50 10.49
CA GLN A 23 5.02 10.64 10.02
C GLN A 23 4.31 11.12 8.77
N GLU A 24 3.91 12.37 8.78
CA GLU A 24 3.29 13.01 7.63
C GLU A 24 4.26 12.89 6.44
N LEU A 25 3.74 12.48 5.29
CA LEU A 25 4.57 12.27 4.11
C LEU A 25 5.10 13.61 3.61
N GLU A 26 6.38 13.65 3.28
CA GLU A 26 6.99 14.79 2.61
C GLU A 26 6.33 15.00 1.25
N THR A 27 5.95 16.25 0.95
CA THR A 27 5.26 16.63 -0.28
C THR A 27 6.16 17.46 -1.19
N CYS A 28 6.00 17.32 -2.50
CA CYS A 28 6.73 18.09 -3.49
C CYS A 28 5.82 19.06 -4.25
N GLU A 29 6.32 20.27 -4.51
CA GLU A 29 5.62 21.28 -5.33
C GLU A 29 5.48 20.86 -6.81
N GLY A 30 6.29 19.88 -7.25
CA GLY A 30 6.22 19.30 -8.60
C GLY A 30 6.91 17.94 -8.69
N PRO A 31 6.71 17.21 -9.80
CA PRO A 31 7.24 15.87 -9.97
C PRO A 31 8.77 15.89 -10.11
N VAL A 32 9.45 15.25 -9.16
CA VAL A 32 10.91 15.10 -9.17
C VAL A 32 11.36 13.96 -10.10
N GLY A 33 10.46 13.04 -10.44
CA GLY A 33 10.75 11.95 -11.36
C GLY A 33 9.58 10.99 -11.61
N THR A 34 9.89 9.86 -12.22
CA THR A 34 8.92 8.81 -12.56
C THR A 34 9.25 7.54 -11.80
N LEU A 35 8.27 6.99 -11.07
CA LEU A 35 8.40 5.75 -10.33
C LEU A 35 7.68 4.62 -11.06
N ALA A 36 8.39 3.52 -11.33
CA ALA A 36 7.79 2.29 -11.83
C ALA A 36 7.47 1.35 -10.67
N LEU A 37 6.19 1.10 -10.42
CA LEU A 37 5.75 0.11 -9.43
C LEU A 37 5.63 -1.26 -10.12
N VAL A 38 6.37 -2.24 -9.61
CA VAL A 38 6.36 -3.62 -10.07
C VAL A 38 5.86 -4.51 -8.95
N GLU A 39 4.88 -5.36 -9.25
CA GLU A 39 4.35 -6.29 -8.27
C GLU A 39 5.37 -7.37 -7.90
N PRO A 40 5.42 -7.80 -6.63
CA PRO A 40 6.29 -8.88 -6.21
C PRO A 40 5.91 -10.20 -6.92
N GLN A 41 6.91 -11.06 -7.12
CA GLN A 41 6.71 -12.37 -7.75
C GLN A 41 5.82 -13.28 -6.89
N ASP A 42 5.19 -14.29 -7.51
CA ASP A 42 4.19 -15.16 -6.85
C ASP A 42 4.71 -15.84 -5.57
N GLU A 43 6.00 -16.20 -5.52
CA GLU A 43 6.62 -16.81 -4.34
C GLU A 43 6.66 -15.84 -3.15
N THR A 44 6.99 -14.57 -3.41
CA THR A 44 7.02 -13.52 -2.39
C THR A 44 5.61 -13.17 -1.92
N LEU A 45 4.64 -13.08 -2.84
CA LEU A 45 3.23 -12.89 -2.49
C LEU A 45 2.70 -14.03 -1.61
N ARG A 46 2.99 -15.28 -1.96
CA ARG A 46 2.64 -16.44 -1.11
C ARG A 46 3.27 -16.36 0.27
N ALA A 47 4.52 -15.89 0.36
CA ALA A 47 5.17 -15.70 1.65
C ALA A 47 4.49 -14.61 2.50
N LEU A 48 4.07 -13.51 1.88
CA LEU A 48 3.35 -12.40 2.54
C LEU A 48 1.96 -12.82 3.03
N TYR A 49 1.22 -13.61 2.24
CA TYR A 49 -0.10 -14.09 2.63
C TYR A 49 -0.09 -15.00 3.88
N ARG A 50 1.03 -15.66 4.18
CA ARG A 50 1.16 -16.41 5.45
C ARG A 50 1.13 -15.51 6.68
N TYR A 51 1.39 -14.22 6.50
CA TYR A 51 1.33 -13.19 7.54
C TYR A 51 0.10 -12.29 7.38
N GLU A 52 -0.89 -12.69 6.58
CA GLU A 52 -2.09 -11.90 6.29
C GLU A 52 -1.79 -10.52 5.68
N LEU A 53 -0.63 -10.39 5.03
CA LEU A 53 -0.21 -9.16 4.34
C LEU A 53 -0.58 -9.24 2.85
N GLU A 54 -1.22 -8.19 2.36
CA GLU A 54 -1.47 -7.99 0.92
C GLU A 54 -0.22 -7.50 0.17
N SER A 55 -0.35 -7.36 -1.15
CA SER A 55 0.71 -6.78 -1.97
C SER A 55 1.05 -5.36 -1.49
N PRO A 56 2.32 -5.06 -1.16
CA PRO A 56 2.73 -3.75 -0.69
C PRO A 56 2.61 -2.67 -1.79
N THR A 57 2.47 -3.06 -3.06
CA THR A 57 2.37 -2.11 -4.18
C THR A 57 1.18 -1.17 -4.08
N SER A 58 0.07 -1.61 -3.49
CA SER A 58 -1.12 -0.77 -3.30
C SER A 58 -0.87 0.33 -2.27
N LEU A 59 -0.28 -0.03 -1.12
CA LEU A 59 0.08 0.91 -0.07
C LEU A 59 1.11 1.93 -0.58
N ILE A 60 2.16 1.46 -1.26
CA ILE A 60 3.20 2.34 -1.82
C ILE A 60 2.60 3.29 -2.85
N ARG A 61 1.67 2.83 -3.69
CA ARG A 61 0.95 3.70 -4.63
C ARG A 61 0.23 4.82 -3.90
N MET A 62 -0.50 4.52 -2.82
CA MET A 62 -1.21 5.51 -2.03
C MET A 62 -0.25 6.55 -1.44
N MET A 63 0.84 6.08 -0.82
CA MET A 63 1.89 6.96 -0.28
C MET A 63 2.50 7.87 -1.35
N VAL A 64 2.75 7.34 -2.55
CA VAL A 64 3.30 8.14 -3.65
C VAL A 64 2.29 9.15 -4.16
N GLN A 65 1.00 8.78 -4.24
CA GLN A 65 -0.07 9.70 -4.59
C GLN A 65 -0.20 10.85 -3.59
N GLU A 66 -0.06 10.56 -2.29
CA GLU A 66 -0.06 11.56 -1.21
C GLU A 66 1.13 12.52 -1.31
N SER A 67 2.33 12.00 -1.62
CA SER A 67 3.54 12.82 -1.74
C SER A 67 3.56 13.77 -2.96
N ASN A 68 2.83 13.45 -4.02
CA ASN A 68 2.87 14.15 -5.33
C ASN A 68 4.28 14.31 -5.95
N CYS A 69 5.29 13.62 -5.41
CA CYS A 69 6.68 13.75 -5.86
C CYS A 69 6.96 12.97 -7.15
N PHE A 70 6.17 11.95 -7.47
CA PHE A 70 6.47 11.05 -8.58
C PHE A 70 5.27 10.84 -9.48
N ILE A 71 5.56 10.77 -10.78
CA ILE A 71 4.62 10.23 -11.77
C ILE A 71 4.69 8.71 -11.68
N VAL A 72 3.57 8.07 -11.31
CA VAL A 72 3.52 6.63 -11.11
C VAL A 72 3.20 5.92 -12.43
N VAL A 73 4.04 4.96 -12.82
CA VAL A 73 3.78 4.04 -13.93
C VAL A 73 3.65 2.63 -13.37
N GLU A 74 2.52 2.00 -13.62
CA GLU A 74 2.32 0.60 -13.27
C GLU A 74 2.91 -0.31 -14.35
N ARG A 75 3.81 -1.20 -13.97
CA ARG A 75 4.30 -2.28 -14.85
C ARG A 75 3.92 -3.66 -14.30
N GLY A 76 2.95 -3.69 -13.40
CA GLY A 76 2.48 -4.90 -12.72
C GLY A 76 1.63 -5.81 -13.59
N ARG A 77 1.37 -7.01 -13.07
CA ARG A 77 0.56 -8.04 -13.73
C ARG A 77 -0.90 -7.60 -13.83
N ALA A 78 -1.36 -6.75 -12.91
CA ALA A 78 -2.67 -6.10 -13.01
C ALA A 78 -2.87 -5.34 -14.34
N LEU A 79 -1.87 -4.57 -14.80
CA LEU A 79 -1.96 -3.83 -16.07
C LEU A 79 -1.95 -4.79 -17.28
N GLU A 80 -1.15 -5.85 -17.20
CA GLU A 80 -1.08 -6.90 -18.22
C GLU A 80 -2.41 -7.65 -18.34
N ARG A 81 -3.06 -7.98 -17.21
CA ARG A 81 -4.40 -8.57 -17.17
C ARG A 81 -5.43 -7.64 -17.78
N MET A 82 -5.42 -6.35 -17.42
CA MET A 82 -6.34 -5.37 -18.05
C MET A 82 -6.09 -5.24 -19.56
N ALA A 83 -4.84 -5.28 -20.01
CA ALA A 83 -4.52 -5.28 -21.44
C ALA A 83 -5.04 -6.54 -22.15
N GLN A 84 -4.87 -7.71 -21.52
CA GLN A 84 -5.42 -8.97 -21.99
C GLN A 84 -6.95 -8.94 -22.03
N GLU A 85 -7.63 -8.41 -21.03
CA GLU A 85 -9.09 -8.25 -21.03
C GLU A 85 -9.56 -7.34 -22.19
N ARG A 86 -8.83 -6.25 -22.47
CA ARG A 86 -9.10 -5.38 -23.63
C ARG A 86 -8.83 -6.08 -24.96
N GLU A 87 -7.82 -6.93 -25.03
CA GLU A 87 -7.54 -7.74 -26.22
C GLU A 87 -8.64 -8.78 -26.45
N LEU A 88 -9.07 -9.49 -25.41
CA LEU A 88 -10.20 -10.42 -25.44
C LEU A 88 -11.51 -9.69 -25.81
N ALA A 89 -11.67 -8.44 -25.37
CA ALA A 89 -12.74 -7.54 -25.77
C ALA A 89 -12.69 -7.22 -27.27
N ALA A 90 -11.52 -6.81 -27.77
CA ALA A 90 -11.32 -6.47 -29.17
C ALA A 90 -11.47 -7.69 -30.10
N SER A 91 -11.09 -8.87 -29.62
CA SER A 91 -11.19 -10.13 -30.38
C SER A 91 -12.57 -10.79 -30.28
N GLY A 92 -13.53 -10.18 -29.57
CA GLY A 92 -14.89 -10.71 -29.40
C GLY A 92 -14.96 -12.00 -28.60
N GLN A 93 -13.94 -12.30 -27.79
CA GLN A 93 -13.81 -13.54 -26.99
C GLN A 93 -14.18 -13.31 -25.52
N LEU A 94 -14.86 -12.20 -25.20
CA LEU A 94 -15.36 -11.94 -23.85
C LEU A 94 -16.23 -13.11 -23.41
N ALA A 95 -15.96 -13.62 -22.21
CA ALA A 95 -16.85 -14.58 -21.57
C ALA A 95 -18.26 -13.97 -21.52
N GLY A 96 -19.26 -14.71 -22.01
CA GLY A 96 -20.61 -14.20 -22.24
C GLY A 96 -21.17 -13.48 -21.01
N GLY A 97 -21.46 -12.19 -21.16
CA GLY A 97 -21.96 -11.32 -20.09
C GLY A 97 -20.93 -10.39 -19.44
N SER A 98 -19.68 -10.33 -19.93
CA SER A 98 -18.65 -9.44 -19.37
C SER A 98 -18.79 -8.01 -19.91
N ASN A 99 -19.13 -7.06 -19.03
CA ASN A 99 -19.21 -5.64 -19.37
C ASN A 99 -17.83 -5.00 -19.21
N VAL A 100 -17.20 -4.60 -20.31
CA VAL A 100 -15.96 -3.80 -20.28
C VAL A 100 -16.33 -2.33 -20.28
N GLY A 101 -16.38 -1.74 -19.08
CA GLY A 101 -16.75 -0.33 -18.89
C GLY A 101 -18.24 -0.15 -18.61
N GLY A 102 -18.60 -0.13 -17.33
CA GLY A 102 -19.93 0.19 -16.81
C GLY A 102 -19.81 0.59 -15.35
#